data_AF-A0A453K7R9-F1
#
_entry.id   AF-A0A453K7R9-F1
#
_cell.length_a   1.000
_cell.length_b   1.000
_cell.length_c   1.000
_cell.angle_alpha   90.00
_cell.angle_beta   90.00
_cell.angle_gamma   90.00
#
_symmetry.space_group_name_H-M   'P 1'
#
loop_
_entity.id
_entity.type
_entity.pdbx_description
1 polymer ?
#
loop_
_entity_poly.entity_id
_entity_poly.type
_entity_poly.pdbx_seq_one_letter_code
_entity_poly.pdbx_strand_id
1 'polypeptide(L)'
;MALSMYPICSNNGNGSPHWWDHLHCAMSHYKFVLAIENTKTESYVTEKLFYALEAGSVPIYFGAPNVWDFIPPDSAIDASKFSSLKELASYVKALANDPVAYAEYHAWRRCGVLGNFGRTREMSLDTLPCRLCELVSKRGGRSADSF
;
A
#
# COMPACT_ATOMS: atom_id res chain seq x y z
N MET A 1 9.25 -3.37 21.32
CA MET A 1 9.59 -2.45 20.23
C MET A 1 8.37 -2.31 19.33
N ALA A 2 7.66 -1.19 19.41
CA ALA A 2 6.51 -0.92 18.54
C ALA A 2 7.03 -0.51 17.16
N LEU A 3 6.40 -1.04 16.10
CA LEU A 3 6.81 -0.90 14.70
C LEU A 3 6.85 0.59 14.28
N SER A 4 8.04 1.06 13.92
CA SER A 4 8.32 2.35 13.25
C SER A 4 7.89 2.31 11.76
N MET A 5 6.66 1.86 11.47
CA MET A 5 6.18 1.74 10.09
C MET A 5 4.85 2.47 9.85
N TYR A 6 4.34 3.19 10.85
CA TYR A 6 3.21 4.09 10.64
C TYR A 6 3.74 5.44 10.16
N PRO A 7 3.13 6.04 9.13
CA PRO A 7 3.53 7.36 8.69
C PRO A 7 3.36 8.35 9.86
N ILE A 8 4.40 9.12 10.13
CA ILE A 8 4.29 10.27 11.04
C ILE A 8 3.61 11.37 10.24
N CYS A 9 2.34 11.63 10.54
CA CYS A 9 1.63 12.79 10.03
C CYS A 9 2.31 14.07 10.55
N SER A 10 3.26 14.63 9.79
CA SER A 10 3.89 15.90 10.15
C SER A 10 3.38 17.02 9.25
N ASN A 11 2.68 17.98 9.85
CA ASN A 11 2.50 19.29 9.23
C ASN A 11 3.84 20.03 9.34
N ASN A 12 4.82 19.69 8.49
CA ASN A 12 6.05 20.47 8.42
C ASN A 12 5.68 21.86 7.89
N GLY A 13 5.56 22.84 8.79
CA GLY A 13 5.07 24.20 8.54
C GLY A 13 5.88 25.06 7.56
N ASN A 14 6.77 24.48 6.77
CA ASN A 14 7.62 25.17 5.79
C ASN A 14 7.42 24.70 4.33
N GLY A 15 6.53 23.74 4.07
CA GLY A 15 6.15 23.32 2.72
C GLY A 15 4.64 23.19 2.58
N SER A 16 4.12 23.43 1.37
CA SER A 16 2.74 23.05 1.05
C SER A 16 2.62 21.53 1.18
N PRO A 17 1.75 21.00 2.04
CA PRO A 17 1.59 19.55 2.15
C PRO A 17 1.14 18.98 0.81
N HIS A 18 1.74 17.87 0.38
CA HIS A 18 1.27 17.22 -0.83
C HIS A 18 -0.06 16.52 -0.56
N TRP A 19 -0.96 16.45 -1.55
CA TRP A 19 -2.28 15.86 -1.36
C TRP A 19 -2.21 14.37 -0.95
N TRP A 20 -1.16 13.65 -1.36
CA TRP A 20 -0.94 12.26 -0.95
C TRP A 20 -0.51 12.15 0.51
N ASP A 21 0.18 13.14 1.07
CA ASP A 21 0.51 13.17 2.51
C ASP A 21 -0.77 13.29 3.33
N HIS A 22 -1.73 14.09 2.85
CA HIS A 22 -3.07 14.16 3.42
C HIS A 22 -3.82 12.83 3.31
N LEU A 23 -3.70 12.12 2.17
CA LEU A 23 -4.41 10.86 1.98
C LEU A 23 -3.86 9.74 2.88
N HIS A 24 -2.54 9.53 2.91
CA HIS A 24 -1.91 8.55 3.78
C HIS A 24 -2.16 8.88 5.24
N CYS A 25 -2.06 10.16 5.62
CA CYS A 25 -2.37 10.57 6.97
C CYS A 25 -3.84 10.30 7.33
N ALA A 26 -4.78 10.67 6.45
CA ALA A 26 -6.20 10.39 6.67
C ALA A 26 -6.46 8.89 6.82
N MET A 27 -5.90 8.06 5.94
CA MET A 27 -6.02 6.59 6.03
C MET A 27 -5.46 6.04 7.34
N SER A 28 -4.33 6.58 7.84
CA SER A 28 -3.67 6.07 9.06
C SER A 28 -4.54 6.14 10.32
N HIS A 29 -5.57 6.99 10.33
CA HIS A 29 -6.54 7.09 11.42
C HIS A 29 -7.63 6.00 11.39
N TYR A 30 -7.65 5.13 10.38
CA TYR A 30 -8.64 4.07 10.21
C TYR A 30 -8.00 2.69 10.20
N LYS A 31 -8.65 1.72 10.87
CA LYS A 31 -8.26 0.30 10.84
C LYS A 31 -8.36 -0.30 9.45
N PHE A 32 -9.36 0.12 8.67
CA PHE A 32 -9.65 -0.45 7.35
C PHE A 32 -9.80 0.65 6.31
N VAL A 33 -9.37 0.35 5.08
CA VAL A 33 -9.56 1.19 3.89
C VAL A 33 -10.18 0.35 2.79
N LEU A 34 -11.22 0.86 2.13
CA LEU A 34 -11.77 0.24 0.92
C LEU A 34 -10.80 0.47 -0.24
N ALA A 35 -10.16 -0.60 -0.72
CA ALA A 35 -9.23 -0.59 -1.84
C ALA A 35 -9.85 -1.35 -3.01
N ILE A 36 -10.89 -0.76 -3.61
CA ILE A 36 -11.66 -1.39 -4.71
C ILE A 36 -11.16 -0.83 -6.04
N GLU A 37 -10.79 -1.71 -6.94
CA GLU A 37 -10.42 -1.34 -8.30
C GLU A 37 -11.66 -1.09 -9.16
N ASN A 38 -11.50 -0.22 -10.15
CA ASN A 38 -12.58 0.12 -11.07
C ASN A 38 -13.08 -1.09 -11.87
N THR A 39 -12.21 -2.08 -12.09
CA THR A 39 -12.50 -3.31 -12.83
C THR A 39 -11.76 -4.50 -12.20
N LYS A 40 -12.38 -5.68 -12.21
CA LYS A 40 -11.74 -6.94 -11.82
C LYS A 40 -10.92 -7.49 -12.99
N THR A 41 -9.61 -7.23 -13.04
CA THR A 41 -8.75 -7.65 -14.16
C THR A 41 -7.40 -8.11 -13.65
N GLU A 42 -6.87 -9.19 -14.24
CA GLU A 42 -5.54 -9.72 -13.91
C GLU A 42 -4.47 -8.63 -13.96
N SER A 43 -3.64 -8.58 -12.93
CA SER A 43 -2.56 -7.61 -12.74
C SER A 43 -2.99 -6.13 -12.73
N TYR A 44 -4.29 -5.82 -12.70
CA TYR A 44 -4.80 -4.46 -12.50
C TYR A 44 -4.85 -4.15 -11.00
N VAL A 45 -3.71 -3.74 -10.47
CA VAL A 45 -3.52 -3.33 -9.07
C VAL A 45 -2.98 -1.91 -9.06
N THR A 46 -3.65 -0.99 -8.38
CA THR A 46 -3.29 0.43 -8.38
C THR A 46 -2.94 0.96 -6.99
N GLU A 47 -2.69 2.26 -6.90
CA GLU A 47 -2.32 3.00 -5.69
C GLU A 47 -3.23 2.75 -4.49
N LYS A 48 -4.52 2.45 -4.71
CA LYS A 48 -5.52 2.28 -3.64
C LYS A 48 -5.10 1.23 -2.62
N LEU A 49 -4.58 0.11 -3.11
CA LEU A 49 -4.12 -1.00 -2.28
C LEU A 49 -2.82 -0.66 -1.56
N PHE A 50 -1.85 -0.11 -2.28
CA PHE A 50 -0.54 0.20 -1.73
C PHE A 50 -0.60 1.32 -0.70
N TYR A 51 -1.37 2.38 -0.94
CA TYR A 51 -1.53 3.49 0.00
C TYR A 51 -2.17 3.05 1.31
N ALA A 52 -3.16 2.14 1.27
CA ALA A 52 -3.75 1.56 2.47
C ALA A 52 -2.70 0.78 3.29
N LEU A 53 -1.89 -0.05 2.62
CA LEU A 53 -0.80 -0.79 3.26
C LEU A 53 0.28 0.15 3.82
N GLU A 54 0.65 1.20 3.10
CA GLU A 54 1.66 2.17 3.56
C GLU A 54 1.14 3.00 4.73
N ALA A 55 -0.15 3.35 4.75
CA ALA A 55 -0.79 4.11 5.82
C ALA A 55 -0.93 3.33 7.14
N GLY A 56 -0.75 2.01 7.12
CA GLY A 56 -0.92 1.16 8.31
C GLY A 56 -2.32 0.58 8.48
N SER A 57 -3.24 0.87 7.55
CA SER A 57 -4.59 0.28 7.53
C SER A 57 -4.57 -1.12 6.89
N VAL A 58 -5.59 -1.92 7.18
CA VAL A 58 -5.85 -3.18 6.48
C VAL A 58 -6.76 -2.90 5.27
N PRO A 59 -6.30 -3.16 4.03
CA PRO A 59 -7.13 -2.97 2.84
C PRO A 59 -8.27 -4.01 2.79
N ILE A 60 -9.47 -3.57 2.46
CA ILE A 60 -10.57 -4.42 1.97
C ILE A 60 -10.52 -4.33 0.45
N TYR A 61 -9.99 -5.38 -0.18
CA TYR A 61 -9.60 -5.37 -1.59
C TYR A 61 -10.61 -6.11 -2.47
N PHE A 62 -10.91 -5.51 -3.64
CA PHE A 62 -11.62 -6.15 -4.73
C PHE A 62 -11.03 -5.65 -6.05
N GLY A 63 -10.44 -6.55 -6.85
CA GLY A 63 -9.72 -6.17 -8.07
C GLY A 63 -9.02 -7.36 -8.72
N ALA A 64 -7.72 -7.27 -8.95
CA ALA A 64 -6.95 -8.33 -9.59
C ALA A 64 -7.07 -9.69 -8.87
N PRO A 65 -7.44 -10.78 -9.57
CA PRO A 65 -7.48 -12.13 -8.99
C PRO A 65 -6.11 -12.60 -8.47
N ASN A 66 -5.03 -12.11 -9.06
CA ASN A 66 -3.64 -12.44 -8.72
C ASN A 66 -2.98 -11.37 -7.84
N VAL A 67 -3.75 -10.62 -7.03
CA VAL A 67 -3.22 -9.54 -6.17
C VAL A 67 -2.05 -9.96 -5.28
N TRP A 68 -2.01 -11.22 -4.85
CA TRP A 68 -0.97 -11.79 -3.98
C TRP A 68 0.42 -11.87 -4.66
N ASP A 69 0.48 -11.71 -5.98
CA ASP A 69 1.75 -11.57 -6.70
C ASP A 69 2.43 -10.21 -6.43
N PHE A 70 1.70 -9.24 -5.85
CA PHE A 70 2.14 -7.85 -5.70
C PHE A 70 2.23 -7.39 -4.23
N ILE A 71 1.55 -8.05 -3.31
CA ILE A 71 1.50 -7.66 -1.88
C ILE A 71 1.97 -8.80 -0.98
N PRO A 72 2.29 -8.53 0.30
CA PRO A 72 2.62 -9.59 1.23
C PRO A 72 1.43 -10.53 1.44
N PRO A 73 1.66 -11.82 1.73
CA PRO A 73 0.57 -12.73 2.05
C PRO A 73 -0.19 -12.24 3.29
N ASP A 74 -1.49 -12.52 3.31
CA ASP A 74 -2.39 -12.23 4.44
C ASP A 74 -2.41 -10.76 4.89
N SER A 75 -2.00 -9.82 4.03
CA SER A 75 -1.95 -8.38 4.36
C SER A 75 -3.23 -7.61 4.02
N ALA A 76 -4.21 -8.25 3.38
CA ALA A 76 -5.45 -7.63 2.92
C ALA A 76 -6.65 -8.58 3.03
N ILE A 77 -7.84 -8.01 3.18
CA ILE A 77 -9.10 -8.75 3.16
C ILE A 77 -9.55 -8.85 1.70
N ASP A 78 -9.45 -10.05 1.12
CA ASP A 78 -9.95 -10.32 -0.23
C ASP A 78 -11.48 -10.45 -0.21
N ALA A 79 -12.16 -9.39 -0.62
CA ALA A 79 -13.62 -9.33 -0.64
C ALA A 79 -14.26 -10.38 -1.57
N SER A 80 -13.50 -10.91 -2.54
CA SER A 80 -14.02 -11.93 -3.47
C SER A 80 -14.17 -13.32 -2.84
N LYS A 81 -13.62 -13.54 -1.64
CA LYS A 81 -13.76 -14.78 -0.88
C LYS A 81 -15.06 -14.89 -0.09
N PHE A 82 -15.86 -13.83 -0.05
CA PHE A 82 -17.13 -13.80 0.69
C PHE A 82 -18.31 -14.03 -0.25
N SER A 83 -19.30 -14.78 0.22
CA SER A 83 -20.51 -15.11 -0.55
C SER A 83 -21.45 -13.92 -0.71
N SER A 84 -21.34 -12.91 0.16
CA SER A 84 -22.15 -11.69 0.11
C SER A 84 -21.50 -10.50 0.82
N LEU A 85 -21.92 -9.28 0.48
CA LEU A 85 -21.51 -8.07 1.18
C LEU A 85 -21.90 -8.08 2.67
N LYS A 86 -23.01 -8.74 3.02
CA LYS A 86 -23.44 -8.90 4.41
C LYS A 86 -22.44 -9.73 5.21
N GLU A 87 -21.98 -10.84 4.62
CA GLU A 87 -20.97 -11.70 5.23
C GLU A 87 -19.63 -10.95 5.40
N LEU A 88 -19.17 -10.25 4.36
CA LEU A 88 -17.98 -9.40 4.43
C LEU A 88 -18.09 -8.34 5.54
N ALA A 89 -19.23 -7.64 5.63
CA ALA A 89 -19.45 -6.63 6.67
C ALA A 89 -19.44 -7.24 8.08
N SER A 90 -20.05 -8.42 8.25
CA SER A 90 -20.01 -9.16 9.51
C SER A 90 -18.58 -9.57 9.88
N TYR A 91 -17.78 -10.05 8.91
CA TYR A 91 -16.39 -10.39 9.12
C TYR A 91 -15.54 -9.18 9.53
N VAL A 92 -15.63 -8.06 8.79
CA VAL A 92 -14.90 -6.82 9.09
C VAL A 92 -15.27 -6.30 10.48
N LYS A 93 -16.55 -6.35 10.87
CA LYS A 93 -16.99 -5.95 12.21
C LYS A 93 -16.45 -6.87 13.31
N ALA A 94 -16.40 -8.18 13.08
CA ALA A 94 -15.82 -9.12 14.04
C ALA A 94 -14.32 -8.86 14.19
N LEU A 95 -13.59 -8.74 13.08
CA LEU A 95 -12.16 -8.44 13.06
C LEU A 95 -11.82 -7.10 13.72
N ALA A 96 -12.65 -6.07 13.53
CA ALA A 96 -12.49 -4.77 14.17
C ALA A 96 -12.49 -4.85 15.72
N ASN A 97 -13.18 -5.85 16.27
CA ASN A 97 -13.32 -6.08 17.71
C ASN A 97 -12.36 -7.14 18.26
N ASP A 98 -11.50 -7.71 17.42
CA ASP A 98 -10.47 -8.68 17.81
C ASP A 98 -9.07 -8.12 17.53
N PRO A 99 -8.40 -7.53 18.54
CA PRO A 99 -7.08 -6.95 18.38
C PRO A 99 -6.00 -7.95 17.95
N VAL A 100 -6.15 -9.23 18.33
CA VAL A 100 -5.15 -10.28 18.02
C VAL A 100 -5.30 -10.65 16.56
N ALA A 101 -6.52 -10.99 16.12
CA ALA A 101 -6.78 -11.31 14.71
C ALA A 101 -6.44 -10.14 13.79
N TYR A 102 -6.74 -8.90 14.20
CA TYR A 102 -6.36 -7.70 13.44
C TYR A 102 -4.83 -7.55 13.32
N ALA A 103 -4.08 -7.81 14.39
CA ALA A 103 -2.63 -7.68 14.38
C ALA A 103 -1.93 -8.67 13.42
N GLU A 104 -2.55 -9.81 13.13
CA GLU A 104 -2.01 -10.79 12.18
C GLU A 104 -1.93 -10.24 10.74
N TYR A 105 -2.83 -9.34 10.33
CA TYR A 105 -2.73 -8.62 9.05
C TYR A 105 -1.51 -7.69 8.94
N HIS A 106 -0.79 -7.49 10.04
CA HIS A 106 0.46 -6.72 10.09
C HIS A 106 1.69 -7.59 10.37
N ALA A 107 1.54 -8.92 10.46
CA ALA A 107 2.65 -9.84 10.75
C ALA A 107 3.79 -9.71 9.73
N TRP A 108 3.46 -9.48 8.45
CA TRP A 108 4.42 -9.28 7.36
C TRP A 108 5.40 -8.13 7.61
N ARG A 109 5.04 -7.13 8.43
CA ARG A 109 5.91 -5.99 8.75
C ARG A 109 7.09 -6.36 9.64
N ARG A 110 7.01 -7.48 10.37
CA ARG A 110 8.08 -7.94 11.29
C ARG A 110 9.36 -8.33 10.54
N CYS A 111 9.24 -8.72 9.28
CA CYS A 111 10.36 -9.19 8.45
C CYS A 111 10.95 -8.07 7.56
N GLY A 112 10.53 -6.81 7.73
CA GLY A 112 10.90 -5.70 6.85
C GLY A 112 10.10 -5.64 5.55
N VAL A 113 10.31 -4.59 4.74
CA VAL A 113 9.69 -4.42 3.41
C VAL A 113 10.39 -5.35 2.41
N LEU A 114 10.07 -6.64 2.46
CA LEU A 114 10.66 -7.68 1.62
C LEU A 114 9.62 -8.35 0.72
N GLY A 115 10.10 -9.05 -0.31
CA GLY A 115 9.27 -9.85 -1.22
C GLY A 115 8.60 -9.03 -2.31
N ASN A 116 7.43 -9.50 -2.75
CA ASN A 116 6.69 -8.94 -3.88
C ASN A 116 6.36 -7.45 -3.66
N PHE A 117 5.91 -7.09 -2.47
CA PHE A 117 5.58 -5.71 -2.13
C PHE A 117 6.76 -4.74 -2.30
N GLY A 118 7.94 -5.09 -1.76
CA GLY A 118 9.14 -4.27 -1.92
C GLY A 118 9.52 -4.09 -3.39
N ARG A 119 9.54 -5.18 -4.17
CA ARG A 119 9.82 -5.14 -5.62
C ARG A 119 8.80 -4.31 -6.40
N THR A 120 7.52 -4.47 -6.11
CA THR A 120 6.46 -3.73 -6.77
C THR A 120 6.55 -2.23 -6.46
N ARG A 121 6.86 -1.86 -5.21
CA ARG A 121 7.06 -0.45 -4.84
C ARG A 121 8.33 0.14 -5.45
N GLU A 122 9.44 -0.60 -5.49
CA GLU A 122 10.67 -0.20 -6.18
C GLU A 122 10.47 -0.03 -7.70
N MET A 123 9.53 -0.76 -8.29
CA MET A 123 9.23 -0.67 -9.72
C MET A 123 8.05 0.27 -10.05
N SER A 124 7.49 0.95 -9.05
CA SER A 124 6.30 1.79 -9.19
C SER A 124 6.56 3.14 -9.86
N LEU A 125 5.48 3.80 -10.29
CA LEU A 125 5.53 5.16 -10.84
C LEU A 125 6.08 6.19 -9.84
N ASP A 126 5.90 5.96 -8.53
CA ASP A 126 6.38 6.88 -7.48
C ASP A 126 7.91 6.94 -7.44
N THR A 127 8.57 5.81 -7.75
CA THR A 127 10.03 5.70 -7.79
C THR A 127 10.64 5.94 -9.17
N LEU A 128 9.80 6.02 -10.21
CA LEU A 128 10.24 6.20 -11.60
C LEU A 128 11.12 7.45 -11.78
N PRO A 129 10.80 8.63 -11.22
CA PRO A 129 11.67 9.80 -11.33
C PRO A 129 13.07 9.56 -10.74
N CYS A 130 13.15 8.91 -9.58
CA CYS A 130 14.43 8.61 -8.93
C CYS A 130 15.25 7.61 -9.75
N ARG A 131 14.62 6.52 -10.22
CA ARG A 131 15.28 5.51 -11.04
C ARG A 131 15.76 6.07 -12.37
N LEU A 132 14.95 6.92 -13.01
CA LEU A 132 15.34 7.63 -14.23
C LEU A 132 16.51 8.58 -13.95
N CYS A 133 16.47 9.34 -12.86
CA CYS A 133 17.54 10.25 -12.46
C CYS A 133 18.85 9.49 -12.22
N GLU A 134 18.79 8.35 -11.54
CA GLU A 134 19.96 7.48 -11.32
C GLU A 134 20.55 6.98 -12.64
N LEU A 135 19.71 6.54 -13.58
CA LEU A 135 20.15 6.10 -14.91
C LEU A 135 20.80 7.23 -15.71
N VAL A 136 20.19 8.42 -15.71
CA VAL A 136 20.73 9.62 -16.38
C VAL A 136 22.04 10.06 -15.74
N SER A 137 22.11 10.06 -14.41
CA SER A 137 23.33 10.40 -13.65
C SER A 137 24.50 9.47 -14.01
N LYS A 138 24.25 8.15 -14.11
CA LYS A 138 25.24 7.15 -14.54
C LYS A 138 25.76 7.37 -15.97
N ARG A 139 25.05 8.15 -16.80
CA ARG A 139 25.42 8.47 -18.19
C ARG A 139 26.07 9.85 -18.36
N GLY A 140 26.46 10.51 -17.27
CA GLY A 140 27.05 11.86 -17.33
C GLY A 140 26.06 12.98 -17.01
N GLY A 141 24.82 12.64 -16.62
CA GLY A 141 23.84 13.62 -16.16
C GLY A 141 23.51 14.66 -17.24
N ARG A 142 23.70 15.93 -16.90
CA ARG A 142 23.53 17.07 -17.83
C ARG A 142 24.63 17.15 -18.89
N SER A 143 25.73 16.43 -18.70
CA SER A 143 26.88 16.38 -19.60
C SER A 143 26.90 15.08 -20.41
N ALA A 144 25.82 14.30 -20.39
CA ALA A 144 25.70 13.11 -21.22
C ALA A 144 25.73 13.52 -22.71
N ASP A 145 26.60 12.88 -23.49
CA ASP A 145 26.63 13.06 -24.93
C ASP A 145 25.27 12.64 -25.52
N SER A 146 24.68 13.50 -26.36
CA SER A 146 23.43 13.19 -27.05
C SER A 146 23.66 12.04 -28.04
N PHE A 147 22.79 11.03 -27.98
CA PHE A 147 22.76 9.91 -28.93
C PHE A 147 22.58 10.35 -30.38
#